data_AF-A0A0Q5E7H9-F1
#
_entry.id   AF-A0A0Q5E7H9-F1
#
_cell.length_a   1.000
_cell.length_b   1.000
_cell.length_c   1.000
_cell.angle_alpha   90.00
_cell.angle_beta   90.00
_cell.angle_gamma   90.00
#
_symmetry.space_group_name_H-M   'P 1'
#
loop_
_entity.id
_entity.type
_entity.pdbx_description
1 polymer ?
#
loop_
_entity_poly.entity_id
_entity_poly.type
_entity_poly.pdbx_seq_one_letter_code
_entity_poly.pdbx_strand_id
1 'polypeptide(L)'
;MKSLTLVLALSGLALSLPAMADSPVVRIRGTIEAVDGTSVTIKPRMGAPVQVKLGDGVRVATANAAKISDIQPDSYIGTAATPQPDGTLKALEVAVFAPSMRGTGDGHYPWDLEKENTMTNGAVGALSGTTDRTIRVTYKGGEKTITVPEGVPVVALAPGDASKIKPGARIVAFTKADAGGVAVADRMIVGENGTVPPM
;
A
#
# COMPACT_ATOMS: atom_id res chain seq x y z
N MET A 1 67.71 -23.21 31.49
CA MET A 1 66.82 -22.08 31.81
C MET A 1 65.60 -22.16 30.89
N LYS A 2 64.44 -21.73 31.39
CA LYS A 2 63.09 -22.29 31.19
C LYS A 2 62.53 -22.25 29.74
N SER A 3 61.81 -23.33 29.42
CA SER A 3 61.21 -23.71 28.14
C SER A 3 59.99 -22.86 27.75
N LEU A 4 59.86 -22.67 26.44
CA LEU A 4 58.78 -22.01 25.70
C LEU A 4 57.47 -22.83 25.78
N THR A 5 56.35 -22.22 26.19
CA THR A 5 55.01 -22.84 26.09
C THR A 5 54.15 -21.97 25.19
N LEU A 6 53.82 -22.50 24.00
CA LEU A 6 52.94 -21.86 23.02
C LEU A 6 51.51 -22.36 23.29
N VAL A 7 50.63 -21.48 23.76
CA VAL A 7 49.20 -21.77 23.96
C VAL A 7 48.47 -21.52 22.65
N LEU A 8 47.95 -22.59 22.02
CA LEU A 8 47.10 -22.51 20.84
C LEU A 8 45.66 -22.21 21.29
N ALA A 9 45.18 -20.99 21.07
CA ALA A 9 43.79 -20.62 21.34
C ALA A 9 42.88 -21.07 20.19
N LEU A 10 42.08 -22.12 20.45
CA LEU A 10 41.08 -22.63 19.51
C LEU A 10 39.85 -21.71 19.54
N SER A 11 39.76 -20.77 18.59
CA SER A 11 38.61 -19.88 18.45
C SER A 11 37.46 -20.62 17.75
N GLY A 12 36.36 -20.86 18.47
CA GLY A 12 35.15 -21.47 17.93
C GLY A 12 34.46 -20.57 16.90
N LEU A 13 34.28 -21.08 15.69
CA LEU A 13 33.59 -20.39 14.61
C LEU A 13 32.07 -20.49 14.85
N ALA A 14 31.45 -19.42 15.36
CA ALA A 14 30.00 -19.33 15.45
C ALA A 14 29.41 -19.14 14.04
N LEU A 15 28.82 -20.20 13.49
CA LEU A 15 28.03 -20.13 12.25
C LEU A 15 26.81 -19.24 12.48
N SER A 16 26.87 -18.01 11.99
CA SER A 16 25.73 -17.10 11.94
C SER A 16 24.78 -17.58 10.83
N LEU A 17 23.64 -18.15 11.19
CA LEU A 17 22.59 -18.44 10.21
C LEU A 17 22.09 -17.11 9.63
N PRO A 18 21.94 -16.98 8.29
CA PRO A 18 21.38 -15.77 7.70
C PRO A 18 19.95 -15.58 8.21
N ALA A 19 19.67 -14.41 8.78
CA ALA A 19 18.31 -14.00 9.10
C ALA A 19 17.51 -13.99 7.79
N MET A 20 16.44 -14.80 7.71
CA MET A 20 15.51 -14.71 6.59
C MET A 20 14.88 -13.32 6.61
N ALA A 21 15.22 -12.51 5.61
CA ALA A 21 14.59 -11.21 5.41
C ALA A 21 13.09 -11.41 5.13
N ASP A 22 12.23 -10.64 5.81
CA ASP A 22 10.80 -10.64 5.53
C ASP A 22 10.58 -10.21 4.07
N SER A 23 9.76 -10.97 3.35
CA SER A 23 9.54 -10.69 1.92
C SER A 23 8.88 -9.31 1.75
N PRO A 24 9.34 -8.49 0.80
CA PRO A 24 8.77 -7.18 0.58
C PRO A 24 7.30 -7.30 0.14
N VAL A 25 6.49 -6.32 0.53
CA VAL A 25 5.10 -6.26 0.07
C VAL A 25 5.07 -5.87 -1.41
N VAL A 26 4.52 -6.75 -2.23
CA VAL A 26 4.26 -6.55 -3.66
C VAL A 26 2.79 -6.21 -3.86
N ARG A 27 2.51 -5.10 -4.56
CA ARG A 27 1.15 -4.67 -4.90
C ARG A 27 0.81 -5.17 -6.30
N ILE A 28 -0.19 -6.04 -6.42
CA ILE A 28 -0.66 -6.56 -7.71
C ILE A 28 -1.95 -5.84 -8.07
N ARG A 29 -1.94 -5.18 -9.23
CA ARG A 29 -3.07 -4.41 -9.76
C ARG A 29 -3.65 -5.13 -10.95
N GLY A 30 -4.96 -5.22 -11.04
CA GLY A 30 -5.57 -5.92 -12.16
C GLY A 30 -7.07 -6.13 -12.04
N THR A 31 -7.57 -7.00 -12.91
CA THR A 31 -8.95 -7.48 -12.88
C THR A 31 -8.94 -8.93 -12.42
N ILE A 32 -9.86 -9.31 -11.53
CA ILE A 32 -10.05 -10.71 -11.17
C ILE A 32 -10.67 -11.43 -12.38
N GLU A 33 -9.96 -12.40 -12.95
CA GLU A 33 -10.50 -13.26 -14.02
C GLU A 33 -11.30 -14.43 -13.43
N ALA A 34 -10.79 -15.02 -12.34
CA ALA A 34 -11.40 -16.17 -11.71
C ALA A 34 -11.16 -16.17 -10.20
N VAL A 35 -12.07 -16.84 -9.48
CA VAL A 35 -11.97 -17.14 -8.05
C VAL A 35 -12.16 -18.64 -7.90
N ASP A 36 -11.21 -19.30 -7.24
CA ASP A 36 -11.21 -20.74 -6.97
C ASP A 36 -10.87 -20.98 -5.50
N GLY A 37 -11.92 -21.22 -4.69
CA GLY A 37 -11.79 -21.35 -3.24
C GLY A 37 -11.09 -20.15 -2.60
N THR A 38 -9.89 -20.38 -2.08
CA THR A 38 -9.04 -19.36 -1.45
C THR A 38 -7.97 -18.79 -2.39
N SER A 39 -8.13 -18.95 -3.71
CA SER A 39 -7.21 -18.40 -4.70
C SER A 39 -7.94 -17.55 -5.73
N VAL A 40 -7.27 -16.54 -6.24
CA VAL A 40 -7.77 -15.67 -7.30
C VAL A 40 -6.77 -15.60 -8.44
N THR A 41 -7.28 -15.57 -9.67
CA THR A 41 -6.48 -15.26 -10.86
C THR A 41 -6.66 -13.78 -11.17
N ILE A 42 -5.57 -13.02 -11.09
CA ILE A 42 -5.54 -11.58 -11.32
C ILE A 42 -4.87 -11.34 -12.67
N LYS A 43 -5.58 -10.67 -13.59
CA LYS A 43 -5.02 -10.18 -14.85
C LYS A 43 -4.51 -8.77 -14.68
N PRO A 44 -3.18 -8.54 -14.69
CA PRO A 44 -2.65 -7.20 -14.67
C PRO A 44 -2.92 -6.52 -16.02
N ARG A 45 -2.80 -5.19 -16.04
CA ARG A 45 -2.96 -4.40 -17.28
C ARG A 45 -1.97 -4.84 -18.37
N MET A 46 -0.77 -5.23 -17.97
CA MET A 46 0.28 -5.75 -18.84
C MET A 46 0.84 -7.04 -18.25
N GLY A 47 1.17 -8.00 -19.11
CA GLY A 47 1.73 -9.30 -18.70
C GLY A 47 0.69 -10.41 -18.57
N ALA A 48 1.16 -11.57 -18.11
CA ALA A 48 0.34 -12.77 -17.93
C ALA A 48 -0.55 -12.66 -16.67
N PRO A 49 -1.68 -13.38 -16.60
CA PRO A 49 -2.41 -13.56 -15.35
C PRO A 49 -1.51 -14.14 -14.26
N VAL A 50 -1.74 -13.71 -13.02
CA VAL A 50 -1.01 -14.17 -11.84
C VAL A 50 -2.00 -14.80 -10.87
N GLN A 51 -1.68 -16.01 -10.39
CA GLN A 51 -2.45 -16.64 -9.33
C GLN A 51 -1.99 -16.11 -7.98
N VAL A 52 -2.94 -15.71 -7.14
CA VAL A 52 -2.70 -15.17 -5.80
C VAL A 52 -3.57 -15.92 -4.81
N LYS A 53 -2.95 -16.46 -3.75
CA LYS A 53 -3.67 -17.03 -2.62
C LYS A 53 -4.25 -15.91 -1.77
N LEU A 54 -5.45 -16.09 -1.24
CA LEU A 54 -6.01 -15.27 -0.19
C LEU A 54 -5.47 -15.80 1.14
N GLY A 55 -4.80 -14.92 1.89
CA GLY A 55 -4.37 -15.25 3.25
C GLY A 55 -5.56 -15.43 4.18
N ASP A 56 -5.36 -16.18 5.24
CA ASP A 56 -6.37 -16.36 6.29
C ASP A 56 -6.75 -14.99 6.88
N GLY A 57 -8.04 -14.68 6.86
CA GLY A 57 -8.53 -13.38 7.35
C GLY A 57 -8.13 -12.19 6.45
N VAL A 58 -7.97 -12.41 5.14
CA VAL A 58 -7.73 -11.33 4.17
C VAL A 58 -8.64 -10.13 4.43
N ARG A 59 -8.02 -8.97 4.66
CA ARG A 59 -8.74 -7.72 4.92
C ARG A 59 -9.22 -7.12 3.60
N VAL A 60 -10.53 -6.90 3.48
CA VAL A 60 -11.11 -6.32 2.26
C VAL A 60 -11.59 -4.90 2.53
N ALA A 61 -11.25 -4.00 1.61
CA ALA A 61 -11.86 -2.68 1.50
C ALA A 61 -12.54 -2.55 0.14
N THR A 62 -13.62 -1.78 0.07
CA THR A 62 -14.25 -1.39 -1.19
C THR A 62 -13.79 -0.01 -1.62
N ALA A 63 -13.64 0.22 -2.91
CA ALA A 63 -13.37 1.52 -3.50
C ALA A 63 -14.56 1.95 -4.36
N ASN A 64 -15.12 3.11 -4.03
CA ASN A 64 -16.21 3.73 -4.76
C ASN A 64 -15.77 5.09 -5.32
N ALA A 65 -16.35 5.50 -6.45
CA ALA A 65 -16.07 6.82 -7.02
C ALA A 65 -16.36 7.93 -5.99
N ALA A 66 -15.43 8.88 -5.88
CA ALA A 66 -15.55 10.07 -5.05
C ALA A 66 -15.03 11.29 -5.81
N LYS A 67 -15.13 12.46 -5.19
CA LYS A 67 -14.72 13.74 -5.75
C LYS A 67 -13.74 14.43 -4.82
N ILE A 68 -12.95 15.35 -5.36
CA ILE A 68 -12.05 16.19 -4.56
C ILE A 68 -12.81 16.97 -3.46
N SER A 69 -14.09 17.29 -3.70
CA SER A 69 -14.98 17.91 -2.73
C SER A 69 -15.26 17.03 -1.51
N ASP A 70 -15.03 15.72 -1.58
CA ASP A 70 -15.26 14.80 -0.46
C ASP A 70 -14.06 14.80 0.51
N ILE A 71 -12.94 15.41 0.13
CA ILE A 71 -11.82 15.69 1.02
C ILE A 71 -12.19 16.91 1.86
N GLN A 72 -12.62 16.66 3.09
CA GLN A 72 -13.01 17.67 4.06
C GLN A 72 -11.96 17.84 5.15
N PRO A 73 -11.94 18.97 5.89
CA PRO A 73 -11.18 19.06 7.14
C PRO A 73 -11.53 17.87 8.04
N ASP A 74 -10.52 17.31 8.71
CA ASP A 74 -10.61 16.08 9.53
C ASP A 74 -10.98 14.79 8.78
N SER A 75 -11.00 14.80 7.44
CA SER A 75 -10.99 13.53 6.69
C SER A 75 -9.69 12.78 6.96
N TYR A 76 -9.76 11.45 7.03
CA TYR A 76 -8.54 10.63 6.96
C TYR A 76 -8.33 10.20 5.52
N ILE A 77 -7.18 10.53 4.95
CA ILE A 77 -6.87 10.22 3.56
C ILE A 77 -5.60 9.39 3.44
N GLY A 78 -5.46 8.71 2.32
CA GLY A 78 -4.21 8.17 1.82
C GLY A 78 -3.96 8.70 0.41
N THR A 79 -2.75 9.13 0.13
CA THR A 79 -2.41 9.67 -1.19
C THR A 79 -1.04 9.19 -1.65
N ALA A 80 -1.03 8.54 -2.80
CA ALA A 80 0.21 8.31 -3.54
C ALA A 80 0.61 9.62 -4.21
N ALA A 81 1.87 10.03 -4.06
CA ALA A 81 2.34 11.32 -4.51
C ALA A 81 3.80 11.30 -4.93
N THR A 82 4.14 12.16 -5.89
CA THR A 82 5.52 12.38 -6.34
C THR A 82 6.13 13.56 -5.57
N PRO A 83 7.30 13.39 -4.94
CA PRO A 83 8.04 14.49 -4.31
C PRO A 83 8.36 15.60 -5.31
N GLN A 84 8.27 16.85 -4.88
CA GLN A 84 8.61 18.03 -5.68
C GLN A 84 9.90 18.69 -5.18
N PRO A 85 10.64 19.44 -6.02
CA PRO A 85 11.87 20.13 -5.62
C PRO A 85 11.71 21.14 -4.47
N ASP A 86 10.50 21.69 -4.29
CA ASP A 86 10.16 22.63 -3.22
C ASP A 86 9.82 21.95 -1.88
N GLY A 87 9.91 20.62 -1.82
CA GLY A 87 9.60 19.82 -0.63
C GLY A 87 8.12 19.48 -0.44
N THR A 88 7.24 19.96 -1.31
CA THR A 88 5.83 19.56 -1.35
C THR A 88 5.66 18.20 -2.05
N LEU A 89 4.47 17.61 -1.92
CA LEU A 89 4.09 16.40 -2.65
C LEU A 89 3.01 16.73 -3.67
N LYS A 90 3.13 16.22 -4.89
CA LYS A 90 2.07 16.30 -5.91
C LYS A 90 1.30 14.99 -5.93
N ALA A 91 0.02 15.03 -5.54
CA ALA A 91 -0.84 13.86 -5.52
C ALA A 91 -1.02 13.28 -6.93
N LEU A 92 -0.92 11.95 -7.03
CA LEU A 92 -1.29 11.17 -8.20
C LEU A 92 -2.72 10.63 -8.08
N GLU A 93 -3.19 10.49 -6.85
CA GLU A 93 -4.50 9.97 -6.46
C GLU A 93 -4.77 10.26 -4.99
N VAL A 94 -6.05 10.21 -4.60
CA VAL A 94 -6.46 10.33 -3.20
C VAL A 94 -7.53 9.29 -2.86
N ALA A 95 -7.30 8.55 -1.78
CA ALA A 95 -8.30 7.70 -1.14
C ALA A 95 -8.81 8.39 0.14
N VAL A 96 -10.11 8.61 0.23
CA VAL A 96 -10.78 9.10 1.45
C VAL A 96 -11.28 7.88 2.23
N PHE A 97 -10.75 7.65 3.42
CA PHE A 97 -11.14 6.52 4.26
C PHE A 97 -12.44 6.82 5.00
N ALA A 98 -13.33 5.82 5.06
CA ALA A 98 -14.44 5.84 6.00
C ALA A 98 -13.93 6.09 7.43
N PRO A 99 -14.69 6.79 8.29
CA PRO A 99 -14.24 7.11 9.65
C PRO A 99 -13.77 5.90 10.47
N SER A 100 -14.41 4.75 10.29
CA SER A 100 -14.06 3.48 10.95
C SER A 100 -12.71 2.89 10.53
N MET A 101 -12.11 3.42 9.46
CA MET A 101 -10.80 3.00 8.92
C MET A 101 -9.69 4.01 9.22
N ARG A 102 -9.97 5.09 9.97
CA ARG A 102 -8.96 6.07 10.37
C ARG A 102 -7.76 5.40 11.05
N GLY A 103 -6.56 5.84 10.68
CA GLY A 103 -5.29 5.24 11.13
C GLY A 103 -4.79 4.09 10.25
N THR A 104 -5.54 3.68 9.23
CA THR A 104 -5.09 2.64 8.30
C THR A 104 -3.82 3.07 7.58
N GLY A 105 -2.73 2.34 7.85
CA GLY A 105 -1.44 2.57 7.20
C GLY A 105 -0.85 3.95 7.52
N ASP A 106 -1.14 4.53 8.68
CA ASP A 106 -0.68 5.85 9.08
C ASP A 106 0.82 6.08 8.85
N GLY A 107 1.17 7.24 8.30
CA GLY A 107 2.55 7.64 8.10
C GLY A 107 2.88 8.14 6.71
N HIS A 108 4.18 8.30 6.45
CA HIS A 108 4.75 8.64 5.15
C HIS A 108 5.89 7.66 4.81
N TYR A 109 5.79 6.99 3.67
CA TYR A 109 6.71 5.91 3.30
C TYR A 109 6.80 5.73 1.77
N PRO A 110 7.86 5.07 1.26
CA PRO A 110 7.98 4.77 -0.17
C PRO A 110 6.78 3.95 -0.69
N TRP A 111 6.32 4.28 -1.90
CA TRP A 111 5.19 3.64 -2.55
C TRP A 111 5.49 3.34 -4.01
N ASP A 112 5.40 2.07 -4.39
CA ASP A 112 5.80 1.54 -5.70
C ASP A 112 7.28 1.80 -6.07
N LEU A 113 7.95 0.81 -6.64
CA LEU A 113 9.41 0.85 -6.83
C LEU A 113 9.86 1.58 -8.11
N GLU A 114 8.94 1.91 -9.02
CA GLU A 114 9.33 2.35 -10.37
C GLU A 114 9.53 3.88 -10.53
N LYS A 115 9.12 4.72 -9.56
CA LYS A 115 9.10 6.20 -9.74
C LYS A 115 9.44 7.05 -8.51
N GLU A 116 10.08 6.49 -7.47
CA GLU A 116 10.32 7.20 -6.19
C GLU A 116 9.04 7.83 -5.59
N ASN A 117 7.89 7.23 -5.88
CA ASN A 117 6.64 7.73 -5.34
C ASN A 117 6.56 7.44 -3.83
N THR A 118 5.74 8.21 -3.15
CA THR A 118 5.48 8.10 -1.72
C THR A 118 4.01 7.87 -1.47
N MET A 119 3.67 7.28 -0.33
CA MET A 119 2.31 7.22 0.20
C MET A 119 2.29 8.02 1.50
N THR A 120 1.32 8.91 1.63
CA THR A 120 1.05 9.65 2.86
C THR A 120 -0.36 9.35 3.33
N ASN A 121 -0.48 8.76 4.52
CA ASN A 121 -1.77 8.47 5.15
C ASN A 121 -1.88 9.25 6.45
N GLY A 122 -2.93 10.06 6.59
CA GLY A 122 -3.08 10.94 7.74
C GLY A 122 -4.38 11.74 7.74
N ALA A 123 -4.52 12.56 8.78
CA ALA A 123 -5.65 13.47 8.95
C ALA A 123 -5.45 14.76 8.15
N VAL A 124 -6.49 15.17 7.44
CA VAL A 124 -6.52 16.43 6.71
C VAL A 124 -6.73 17.59 7.69
N GLY A 125 -5.81 18.55 7.66
CA GLY A 125 -5.92 19.81 8.39
C GLY A 125 -6.73 20.85 7.62
N ALA A 126 -6.30 22.10 7.68
CA ALA A 126 -6.91 23.16 6.88
C ALA A 126 -6.69 22.92 5.37
N LEU A 127 -7.72 23.20 4.59
CA LEU A 127 -7.71 23.16 3.13
C LEU A 127 -7.52 24.58 2.60
N SER A 128 -6.69 24.75 1.57
CA SER A 128 -6.58 26.01 0.83
C SER A 128 -6.58 25.77 -0.68
N GLY A 129 -6.95 26.81 -1.44
CA GLY A 129 -7.18 26.70 -2.88
C GLY A 129 -8.60 26.23 -3.24
N THR A 130 -9.06 26.59 -4.43
CA THR A 130 -10.42 26.30 -4.92
C THR A 130 -10.45 25.23 -6.02
N THR A 131 -9.58 25.37 -7.01
CA THR A 131 -9.46 24.45 -8.16
C THR A 131 -8.43 23.35 -7.88
N ASP A 132 -7.18 23.76 -7.64
CA ASP A 132 -6.17 22.91 -7.02
C ASP A 132 -6.29 23.06 -5.51
N ARG A 133 -6.21 21.95 -4.78
CA ARG A 133 -6.23 21.98 -3.32
C ARG A 133 -4.84 21.74 -2.77
N THR A 134 -4.35 22.68 -1.98
CA THR A 134 -3.22 22.44 -1.10
C THR A 134 -3.75 21.98 0.25
N ILE A 135 -3.32 20.79 0.66
CA ILE A 135 -3.79 20.13 1.87
C ILE A 135 -2.60 19.83 2.78
N ARG A 136 -2.74 20.16 4.07
CA ARG A 136 -1.82 19.71 5.10
C ARG A 136 -2.33 18.37 5.64
N VAL A 137 -1.50 17.35 5.55
CA VAL A 137 -1.81 16.01 6.07
C VAL A 137 -0.91 15.72 7.25
N THR A 138 -1.51 15.47 8.40
CA THR A 138 -0.82 15.15 9.65
C THR A 138 -0.94 13.67 9.95
N TYR A 139 0.17 13.04 10.34
CA TYR A 139 0.26 11.63 10.67
C TYR A 139 1.21 11.42 11.85
N LYS A 140 1.31 10.19 12.35
CA LYS A 140 2.22 9.84 13.44
C LYS A 140 3.67 10.09 13.00
N GLY A 141 4.30 11.07 13.63
CA GLY A 141 5.69 11.41 13.38
C GLY A 141 5.91 12.57 12.39
N GLY A 142 4.85 13.22 11.90
CA GLY A 142 5.02 14.47 11.17
C GLY A 142 3.82 14.88 10.33
N GLU A 143 4.12 15.67 9.30
CA GLU A 143 3.14 16.22 8.40
C GLU A 143 3.75 16.45 7.02
N LYS A 144 2.88 16.55 6.01
CA LYS A 144 3.24 16.91 4.65
C LYS A 144 2.24 17.90 4.08
N THR A 145 2.76 18.81 3.26
CA THR A 145 1.96 19.66 2.39
C THR A 145 1.83 18.98 1.04
N ILE A 146 0.59 18.76 0.60
CA ILE A 146 0.27 18.02 -0.60
C ILE A 146 -0.58 18.91 -1.51
N THR A 147 -0.14 19.07 -2.75
CA THR A 147 -0.95 19.68 -3.80
C THR A 147 -1.73 18.57 -4.49
N VAL A 148 -3.06 18.73 -4.56
CA VAL A 148 -3.97 17.86 -5.29
C VAL A 148 -4.44 18.60 -6.54
N PRO A 149 -3.82 18.35 -7.70
CA PRO A 149 -4.26 18.93 -8.97
C PRO A 149 -5.70 18.57 -9.31
N GLU A 150 -6.35 19.43 -10.10
CA GLU A 150 -7.60 19.07 -10.78
C GLU A 150 -7.46 17.78 -11.61
N GLY A 151 -8.50 16.94 -11.60
CA GLY A 151 -8.54 15.70 -12.39
C GLY A 151 -7.81 14.50 -11.76
N VAL A 152 -7.15 14.68 -10.61
CA VAL A 152 -6.61 13.57 -9.84
C VAL A 152 -7.75 12.62 -9.43
N PRO A 153 -7.61 11.30 -9.66
CA PRO A 153 -8.60 10.32 -9.21
C PRO A 153 -8.82 10.38 -7.70
N VAL A 154 -10.08 10.44 -7.29
CA VAL A 154 -10.49 10.34 -5.88
C VAL A 154 -11.44 9.17 -5.71
N VAL A 155 -11.20 8.35 -4.69
CA VAL A 155 -12.13 7.29 -4.29
C VAL A 155 -12.47 7.40 -2.81
N ALA A 156 -13.63 6.89 -2.45
CA ALA A 156 -14.00 6.60 -1.07
C ALA A 156 -13.71 5.14 -0.77
N LEU A 157 -12.96 4.88 0.31
CA LEU A 157 -12.70 3.55 0.83
C LEU A 157 -13.62 3.24 2.01
N ALA A 158 -14.26 2.08 1.98
CA ALA A 158 -15.08 1.59 3.07
C ALA A 158 -14.70 0.14 3.43
N PRO A 159 -15.05 -0.34 4.64
CA PRO A 159 -14.91 -1.75 4.97
C PRO A 159 -15.66 -2.62 3.96
N GLY A 160 -15.05 -3.75 3.59
CA GLY A 160 -15.65 -4.76 2.75
C GLY A 160 -15.40 -6.15 3.32
N ASP A 161 -15.89 -7.16 2.61
CA ASP A 161 -15.71 -8.57 2.96
C ASP A 161 -15.35 -9.40 1.72
N ALA A 162 -15.00 -10.66 1.93
CA ALA A 162 -14.53 -11.56 0.86
C ALA A 162 -15.56 -11.77 -0.28
N SER A 163 -16.85 -11.53 -0.06
CA SER A 163 -17.88 -11.61 -1.11
C SER A 163 -17.69 -10.57 -2.23
N LYS A 164 -16.89 -9.52 -1.97
CA LYS A 164 -16.53 -8.51 -2.96
C LYS A 164 -15.48 -9.02 -3.95
N ILE A 165 -14.69 -10.03 -3.57
CA ILE A 165 -13.67 -10.64 -4.41
C ILE A 165 -14.35 -11.57 -5.42
N LYS A 166 -14.67 -11.03 -6.59
CA LYS A 166 -15.41 -11.74 -7.64
C LYS A 166 -14.86 -11.44 -9.04
N PRO A 167 -15.08 -12.34 -10.02
CA PRO A 167 -14.68 -12.10 -11.40
C PRO A 167 -15.19 -10.75 -11.93
N GLY A 168 -14.35 -10.07 -12.71
CA GLY A 168 -14.60 -8.74 -13.28
C GLY A 168 -14.29 -7.57 -12.36
N ALA A 169 -14.07 -7.78 -11.06
CA ALA A 169 -13.72 -6.70 -10.14
C ALA A 169 -12.29 -6.20 -10.41
N ARG A 170 -12.11 -4.87 -10.41
CA ARG A 170 -10.80 -4.22 -10.49
C ARG A 170 -10.24 -4.07 -9.09
N ILE A 171 -8.98 -4.44 -8.89
CA ILE A 171 -8.41 -4.58 -7.54
C ILE A 171 -7.00 -4.02 -7.42
N VAL A 172 -6.60 -3.86 -6.16
CA VAL A 172 -5.21 -3.82 -5.70
C VAL A 172 -5.05 -4.85 -4.60
N ALA A 173 -4.20 -5.86 -4.82
CA ALA A 173 -3.86 -6.88 -3.84
C ALA A 173 -2.50 -6.59 -3.23
N PHE A 174 -2.42 -6.56 -1.89
CA PHE A 174 -1.18 -6.41 -1.14
C PHE A 174 -0.68 -7.81 -0.80
N THR A 175 0.44 -8.20 -1.40
CA THR A 175 0.90 -9.58 -1.36
C THR A 175 2.31 -9.69 -0.79
N LYS A 176 2.59 -10.82 -0.14
CA LYS A 176 3.95 -11.28 0.15
C LYS A 176 4.11 -12.68 -0.44
N ALA A 177 5.32 -13.03 -0.86
CA ALA A 177 5.61 -14.39 -1.27
C ALA A 177 5.64 -15.32 -0.04
N ASP A 178 5.01 -16.50 -0.13
CA ASP A 178 5.21 -17.58 0.82
C ASP A 178 6.60 -18.24 0.61
N ALA A 179 6.95 -19.21 1.46
CA ALA A 179 8.24 -19.91 1.36
C ALA A 179 8.45 -20.65 0.01
N GLY A 180 7.36 -20.94 -0.71
CA GLY A 180 7.40 -21.52 -2.05
C GLY A 180 7.40 -20.49 -3.18
N GLY A 181 7.43 -19.19 -2.86
CA GLY A 181 7.40 -18.10 -3.84
C GLY A 181 6.00 -17.72 -4.32
N VAL A 182 4.93 -18.32 -3.79
CA VAL A 182 3.56 -18.01 -4.21
C VAL A 182 3.09 -16.72 -3.57
N ALA A 183 2.50 -15.81 -4.34
CA ALA A 183 1.93 -14.57 -3.81
C ALA A 183 0.71 -14.86 -2.92
N VAL A 184 0.73 -14.35 -1.69
CA VAL A 184 -0.36 -14.45 -0.71
C VAL A 184 -0.82 -13.04 -0.36
N ALA A 185 -2.10 -12.76 -0.59
CA ALA A 185 -2.72 -11.47 -0.28
C ALA A 185 -3.20 -11.41 1.17
N ASP A 186 -2.70 -10.45 1.95
CA ASP A 186 -3.21 -10.17 3.31
C ASP A 186 -4.29 -9.07 3.32
N ARG A 187 -4.31 -8.24 2.27
CA ARG A 187 -5.26 -7.17 2.07
C ARG A 187 -5.61 -7.01 0.59
N MET A 188 -6.87 -6.70 0.30
CA MET A 188 -7.35 -6.37 -1.03
C MET A 188 -8.26 -5.15 -1.01
N ILE A 189 -8.04 -4.21 -1.92
CA ILE A 189 -8.97 -3.13 -2.22
C ILE A 189 -9.72 -3.51 -3.49
N VAL A 190 -11.05 -3.53 -3.43
CA VAL A 190 -11.93 -3.97 -4.51
C VAL A 190 -12.76 -2.80 -5.01
N GLY A 191 -12.63 -2.49 -6.30
CA GLY A 191 -13.43 -1.48 -6.97
C GLY A 191 -14.87 -1.92 -7.16
N GLU A 192 -15.81 -1.09 -6.73
CA GLU A 192 -17.24 -1.29 -6.94
C GLU A 192 -17.73 -0.43 -8.11
N ASN A 193 -18.79 -0.91 -8.79
CA ASN A 193 -19.45 -0.17 -9.87
C ASN A 193 -18.50 0.30 -10.99
N GLY A 194 -17.49 -0.51 -11.31
CA GLY A 194 -16.48 -0.21 -12.34
C GLY A 194 -15.37 0.76 -11.89
N THR A 195 -15.43 1.26 -10.65
CA THR A 195 -14.37 2.06 -10.03
C THR A 195 -13.05 1.29 -10.11
N VAL A 196 -11.99 1.97 -10.54
CA VAL A 196 -10.63 1.44 -10.45
C VAL A 196 -10.10 1.90 -9.11
N PRO A 197 -9.73 1.00 -8.18
CA PRO A 197 -9.04 1.45 -6.99
C PRO A 197 -7.78 2.23 -7.37
N PRO A 198 -7.48 3.33 -6.65
CA PRO A 198 -6.24 4.06 -6.79
C PRO A 198 -5.08 3.11 -6.49
N MET A 199 -3.98 3.29 -7.21
CA MET A 199 -2.80 2.43 -7.31
C MET A 199 -2.51 1.60 -6.06
#